data_AF-A0A3D1ID87-F1
#
_entry.id   AF-A0A3D1ID87-F1
#
_cell.length_a   1.000
_cell.length_b   1.000
_cell.length_c   1.000
_cell.angle_alpha   90.00
_cell.angle_beta   90.00
_cell.angle_gamma   90.00
#
_symmetry.space_group_name_H-M   'P 1'
#
loop_
_entity.id
_entity.type
_entity.pdbx_description
1 polymer ?
#
loop_
_entity_poly.entity_id
_entity_poly.type
_entity_poly.pdbx_seq_one_letter_code
_entity_poly.pdbx_strand_id
1 'polypeptide(L)'
;MVADDGAATGGTLVAVARALRAAQARRVVIAVPVASDTAVEALQAVADEVHTLLVPDDFRAVGEWYDVFDQTSEEEVLALLRSSGPQPR
;
A
#
# COMPACT_ATOMS: atom_id res chain seq x y z
N MET A 1 6.96 -6.18 -4.18
CA MET A 1 5.57 -5.70 -4.15
C MET A 1 5.38 -4.99 -2.83
N VAL A 2 4.63 -3.90 -2.85
CA VAL A 2 4.22 -3.15 -1.66
C VAL A 2 2.71 -3.25 -1.55
N ALA A 3 2.22 -3.55 -0.36
CA ALA A 3 0.81 -3.54 -0.04
C ALA A 3 0.54 -2.52 1.06
N ASP A 4 -0.66 -1.94 1.04
CA ASP A 4 -1.18 -1.02 2.05
C ASP A 4 -2.70 -1.24 2.17
N ASP A 5 -3.32 -0.72 3.23
CA ASP A 5 -4.77 -0.82 3.44
C ASP A 5 -5.59 0.02 2.44
N GLY A 6 -5.00 1.09 1.92
CA GLY A 6 -5.59 1.91 0.89
C GLY A 6 -4.72 3.09 0.52
N ALA A 7 -5.18 3.90 -0.44
CA ALA A 7 -4.45 5.08 -0.87
C ALA A 7 -5.37 6.28 -1.06
N ALA A 8 -5.34 7.22 -0.11
CA ALA A 8 -6.09 8.47 -0.21
C ALA A 8 -5.44 9.47 -1.18
N THR A 9 -4.17 9.81 -0.95
CA THR A 9 -3.38 10.67 -1.86
C THR A 9 -2.27 9.91 -2.59
N GLY A 10 -1.96 8.70 -2.14
CA GLY A 10 -0.84 7.90 -2.63
C GLY A 10 0.55 8.40 -2.21
N GLY A 11 0.67 9.51 -1.46
CA GLY A 11 1.95 10.16 -1.17
C GLY A 11 2.99 9.24 -0.51
N THR A 12 2.59 8.48 0.52
CA THR A 12 3.46 7.51 1.20
C THR A 12 3.96 6.45 0.22
N LEU A 13 3.05 5.85 -0.55
CA LEU A 13 3.37 4.82 -1.53
C LEU A 13 4.22 5.34 -2.70
N VAL A 14 4.06 6.60 -3.10
CA VAL A 14 4.94 7.26 -4.07
C VAL A 14 6.36 7.40 -3.53
N ALA A 15 6.51 7.83 -2.27
CA ALA A 15 7.82 7.91 -1.62
C ALA A 15 8.49 6.52 -1.53
N VAL A 16 7.72 5.49 -1.14
CA VAL A 16 8.19 4.10 -1.09
C VAL A 16 8.62 3.61 -2.48
N ALA A 17 7.82 3.86 -3.52
CA ALA A 17 8.15 3.47 -4.89
C ALA A 17 9.47 4.09 -5.35
N ARG A 18 9.66 5.40 -5.10
CA ARG A 18 10.92 6.10 -5.42
C ARG A 18 12.11 5.54 -4.64
N ALA A 19 11.93 5.25 -3.35
CA ALA A 19 12.98 4.63 -2.53
C ALA A 19 13.36 3.23 -3.05
N LEU A 20 12.38 2.40 -3.44
CA LEU A 20 12.64 1.09 -4.04
C LEU A 20 13.38 1.20 -5.38
N ARG A 21 13.05 2.20 -6.21
CA ARG A 21 13.79 2.47 -7.45
C ARG A 21 15.23 2.87 -7.17
N ALA A 22 15.46 3.75 -6.19
CA ALA A 22 16.81 4.13 -5.76
C ALA A 22 17.60 2.94 -5.24
N ALA A 23 16.94 1.98 -4.58
CA ALA A 23 17.50 0.70 -4.17
C ALA A 23 17.63 -0.34 -5.30
N GLN A 24 17.48 0.07 -6.57
CA GLN A 24 17.59 -0.76 -7.77
C GLN A 24 16.61 -1.95 -7.81
N ALA A 25 15.41 -1.81 -7.24
CA ALA A 25 14.36 -2.81 -7.39
C ALA A 25 14.04 -3.03 -8.89
N ARG A 26 14.20 -4.28 -9.34
CA ARG A 26 13.93 -4.68 -10.74
C ARG A 26 12.49 -4.39 -11.17
N ARG A 27 11.54 -4.52 -10.25
CA ARG A 27 10.12 -4.25 -10.48
C ARG A 27 9.46 -3.72 -9.20
N VAL A 28 8.65 -2.67 -9.34
CA VAL A 28 7.85 -2.07 -8.28
C VAL A 28 6.38 -2.28 -8.60
N VAL A 29 5.72 -3.10 -7.79
CA VAL A 29 4.28 -3.38 -7.89
C VAL A 29 3.62 -2.89 -6.62
N ILE A 30 2.57 -2.11 -6.76
CA ILE A 30 1.75 -1.59 -5.65
C ILE A 30 0.39 -2.27 -5.70
N ALA A 31 -0.08 -2.76 -4.56
CA ALA A 31 -1.38 -3.42 -4.44
C ALA A 31 -2.13 -2.86 -3.23
N VAL A 32 -3.29 -2.24 -3.44
CA VAL A 32 -4.11 -1.68 -2.35
C VAL A 32 -5.59 -2.02 -2.56
N PRO A 33 -6.34 -2.43 -1.52
CA PRO A 33 -7.76 -2.75 -1.66
C PRO A 33 -8.59 -1.61 -2.23
N VAL A 34 -8.39 -0.38 -1.74
CA VAL A 34 -9.14 0.82 -2.18
C VAL A 34 -8.21 2.01 -2.40
N ALA A 35 -8.49 2.82 -3.43
CA ALA A 35 -7.75 4.05 -3.69
C ALA A 35 -8.66 5.14 -4.25
N SER A 36 -8.27 6.40 -4.08
CA SER A 36 -8.86 7.50 -4.87
C SER A 36 -8.30 7.53 -6.29
N ASP A 37 -9.03 8.12 -7.24
CA ASP A 37 -8.53 8.35 -8.61
C ASP A 37 -7.18 9.08 -8.60
N THR A 38 -7.05 10.12 -7.76
CA THR A 38 -5.82 10.91 -7.66
C THR A 38 -4.64 10.07 -7.18
N ALA A 39 -4.87 9.16 -6.24
CA ALA A 39 -3.83 8.24 -5.78
C ALA A 39 -3.44 7.26 -6.89
N VAL A 40 -4.40 6.68 -7.62
CA VAL A 40 -4.11 5.74 -8.73
C VAL A 40 -3.23 6.41 -9.78
N GLU A 41 -3.59 7.61 -10.23
CA GLU A 41 -2.80 8.38 -11.20
C GLU A 41 -1.36 8.64 -10.69
N ALA A 42 -1.22 9.10 -9.45
CA ALA A 42 0.07 9.37 -8.84
C ALA A 42 0.96 8.12 -8.73
N LEU A 43 0.36 6.96 -8.43
CA LEU A 43 1.05 5.69 -8.28
C LEU A 43 1.47 5.10 -9.63
N GLN A 44 0.60 5.20 -10.65
CA GLN A 44 0.91 4.76 -12.02
C GLN A 44 2.09 5.53 -12.62
N ALA A 45 2.33 6.77 -12.18
CA ALA A 45 3.47 7.57 -12.62
C ALA A 45 4.83 7.07 -12.07
N VAL A 46 4.86 6.21 -11.04
CA VAL A 46 6.11 5.80 -10.36
C VAL A 46 6.30 4.29 -10.21
N ALA A 47 5.23 3.50 -10.26
CA ALA A 47 5.26 2.04 -10.19
C ALA A 47 5.23 1.39 -11.58
N ASP A 48 5.70 0.14 -11.70
CA ASP A 48 5.51 -0.65 -12.93
C ASP A 48 4.07 -1.16 -13.06
N GLU A 49 3.43 -1.42 -11.92
CA GLU A 49 2.07 -1.92 -11.84
C GLU A 49 1.38 -1.37 -10.59
N VAL A 50 0.10 -1.02 -10.75
CA VAL A 50 -0.80 -0.63 -9.66
C VAL A 50 -2.04 -1.52 -9.75
N HIS A 51 -2.28 -2.28 -8.70
CA HIS A 51 -3.44 -3.17 -8.57
C HIS A 51 -4.34 -2.63 -7.47
N THR A 52 -5.62 -2.40 -7.79
CA THR A 52 -6.63 -1.99 -6.82
C THR A 52 -7.95 -2.70 -7.07
N LEU A 53 -8.67 -3.04 -6.00
CA LEU A 53 -9.97 -3.72 -6.10
C LEU A 53 -11.10 -2.72 -6.32
N LEU A 54 -10.97 -1.51 -5.75
CA LEU A 54 -12.00 -0.49 -5.82
C LEU A 54 -11.40 0.91 -5.97
N VAL A 55 -11.99 1.69 -6.88
CA VAL A 55 -11.73 3.12 -7.05
C VAL A 55 -13.09 3.85 -7.01
N PRO A 56 -13.54 4.28 -5.82
CA PRO A 56 -14.85 4.89 -5.66
C PRO A 56 -14.88 6.36 -6.11
N ASP A 57 -15.93 6.75 -6.83
CA ASP A 57 -16.14 8.13 -7.30
C ASP A 57 -16.23 9.15 -6.15
N ASP A 58 -16.72 8.74 -4.98
CA ASP A 58 -16.94 9.57 -3.79
C ASP A 58 -16.00 9.24 -2.62
N PHE A 59 -14.78 8.77 -2.93
CA PHE A 59 -13.76 8.45 -1.93
C PHE A 59 -13.50 9.63 -0.97
N ARG A 60 -13.65 9.40 0.36
CA ARG A 60 -13.25 10.39 1.38
C ARG A 60 -12.10 9.89 2.27
N ALA A 61 -12.17 8.65 2.70
CA ALA A 61 -11.12 8.03 3.52
C ALA A 61 -11.04 6.51 3.30
N VAL A 62 -9.87 5.93 3.55
CA VAL A 62 -9.65 4.48 3.47
C VAL A 62 -10.57 3.73 4.44
N GLY A 63 -10.69 4.21 5.68
CA GLY A 63 -11.47 3.55 6.72
C GLY A 63 -12.97 3.45 6.47
N GLU A 64 -13.55 4.22 5.53
CA GLU A 64 -14.95 4.08 5.14
C GLU A 64 -15.26 2.75 4.43
N TRP A 65 -14.22 2.07 3.94
CA TRP A 65 -14.31 0.81 3.19
C TRP A 65 -14.07 -0.43 4.03
N TYR A 66 -13.96 -0.27 5.36
CA TYR A 66 -13.72 -1.34 6.32
C TYR A 66 -14.76 -1.31 7.43
N ASP A 67 -15.44 -2.43 7.68
CA ASP A 67 -16.37 -2.57 8.81
C ASP A 67 -15.66 -2.37 10.16
N VAL A 68 -14.38 -2.76 10.23
CA VAL A 68 -13.50 -2.59 11.38
C VAL A 68 -12.19 -1.98 10.89
N PHE A 69 -11.90 -0.76 11.34
CA PHE A 69 -10.71 0.02 10.99
C PHE A 69 -10.04 0.58 12.24
N ASP A 70 -9.82 -0.31 13.21
CA ASP A 70 -9.07 -0.02 14.42
C ASP A 70 -7.58 0.16 14.14
N GLN A 71 -6.92 0.96 14.98
CA GLN A 71 -5.51 1.21 14.84
C GLN A 71 -4.72 -0.06 15.17
N THR A 72 -3.93 -0.55 14.22
CA THR A 72 -2.97 -1.63 14.49
C THR A 72 -1.90 -1.12 15.46
N SER A 73 -1.71 -1.86 16.56
CA SER A 73 -0.76 -1.53 17.60
C SER A 73 0.69 -1.89 17.20
N GLU A 74 1.65 -1.23 17.85
CA GLU A 74 3.07 -1.56 17.67
C GLU A 74 3.36 -3.00 18.10
N GLU A 75 2.72 -3.47 19.18
CA GLU A 75 2.86 -4.81 19.70
C GLU A 75 2.42 -5.88 18.68
N GLU A 76 1.29 -5.65 17.99
CA GLU A 76 0.80 -6.52 16.93
C GLU A 76 1.77 -6.57 15.75
N VAL A 77 2.25 -5.40 15.30
CA VAL A 77 3.23 -5.33 14.21
C VAL A 77 4.50 -6.11 14.57
N LEU A 78 5.04 -5.90 15.77
CA LEU A 78 6.23 -6.60 16.24
C LEU A 78 5.99 -8.12 16.36
N ALA A 79 4.82 -8.54 16.81
CA ALA A 79 4.46 -9.96 16.89
C ALA A 79 4.41 -10.61 15.49
N LEU A 80 3.80 -9.94 14.50
CA LEU A 80 3.73 -10.41 13.12
C LEU A 80 5.10 -10.48 12.46
N LEU A 81 5.97 -9.49 12.67
CA LEU A 81 7.33 -9.50 12.13
C LEU A 81 8.17 -10.66 12.68
N ARG A 82 7.99 -10.98 13.96
CA ARG A 82 8.69 -12.12 14.61
C ARG A 82 8.18 -13.46 14.08
N SER A 83 6.89 -13.60 13.84
CA SER A 83 6.31 -14.84 13.30
C SER A 83 6.55 -15.03 11.80
N SER A 84 6.84 -13.94 11.07
CA SER A 84 7.09 -13.92 9.63
C SER A 84 8.58 -14.01 9.26
N GLY A 85 9.45 -14.41 10.20
CA GLY A 85 10.87 -14.62 9.96
C GLY A 85 11.12 -15.55 8.76
N PRO A 86 12.32 -15.48 8.12
CA PRO A 86 12.57 -16.18 6.87
C PRO A 86 12.25 -17.67 7.00
N GLN A 87 11.29 -18.15 6.21
CA GLN A 87 11.10 -19.59 6.09
C GLN A 87 12.37 -20.20 5.48
N PRO A 88 12.95 -21.26 6.08
CA PRO A 88 14.05 -21.97 5.46
C PRO A 88 13.60 -22.46 4.08
N ARG A 89 14.38 -22.11 3.05
CA ARG A 89 14.17 -22.55 1.68
C ARG A 89 14.33 -24.05 1.54
#